data_AF-A0A6G0VGP1-F1
#
_entry.id   AF-A0A6G0VGP1-F1
#
_cell.length_a   1.000
_cell.length_b   1.000
_cell.length_c   1.000
_cell.angle_alpha   90.00
_cell.angle_beta   90.00
_cell.angle_gamma   90.00
#
_symmetry.space_group_name_H-M   'P 1'
#
loop_
_entity.id
_entity.type
_entity.pdbx_description
1 polymer ?
#
loop_
_entity_poly.entity_id
_entity_poly.type
_entity_poly.pdbx_seq_one_letter_code
_entity_poly.pdbx_strand_id
1 'polypeptide(L)'
;MLKLCRNTLGDWKILFDKNGETIKWVYFQHLVNLQDKVGLHAGTKIRRRHITYFKEKMKVKLATQTFSNSVANAIEFCSKTLNLNEFNGSESTIQFCKIMNDIFDLLNARNFLSKEQFKKPINLNNAINIKEFINKSINYLSNIQCETKSTNEKTLIITSSRKTGFLGLIICLKTIENLIDDVLVTKQMDFLLTYKLSQDHLEMFFSAIRSKGGFNNNPTAAQLEAAYKRLIVHTELATSSEANCLPIDRTNILTISSTQNKSKNAQNEDFLDLLCAEVESDNDGNFIIDQTELQYTHNVIEYIAGFVARKLKKK
;
A
#
# COMPACT_ATOMS: atom_id res chain seq x y z
N MET A 1 2.40 -6.07 8.79
CA MET A 1 3.07 -5.08 9.66
C MET A 1 2.49 -3.67 9.55
N LEU A 2 2.44 -3.06 8.36
CA LEU A 2 2.00 -1.67 8.16
C LEU A 2 0.61 -1.34 8.76
N LYS A 3 -0.34 -2.28 8.70
CA LYS A 3 -1.65 -2.18 9.36
C LYS A 3 -1.54 -1.87 10.85
N LEU A 4 -0.63 -2.56 11.55
CA LEU A 4 -0.43 -2.40 12.98
C LEU A 4 0.17 -1.02 13.28
N CYS A 5 1.16 -0.56 12.50
CA CYS A 5 1.72 0.79 12.62
C CYS A 5 0.63 1.87 12.46
N ARG A 6 -0.24 1.75 11.45
CA ARG A 6 -1.40 2.65 11.26
C ARG A 6 -2.33 2.59 12.46
N ASN A 7 -2.71 1.41 12.91
CA ASN A 7 -3.63 1.25 14.04
C ASN A 7 -3.02 1.81 15.34
N THR A 8 -1.71 1.71 15.54
CA THR A 8 -1.01 2.30 16.68
C THR A 8 -1.06 3.82 16.62
N LEU A 9 -0.64 4.43 15.52
CA LEU A 9 -0.70 5.89 15.37
C LEU A 9 -2.13 6.42 15.44
N GLY A 10 -3.08 5.72 14.81
CA GLY A 10 -4.48 6.11 14.81
C GLY A 10 -5.15 6.00 16.19
N ASP A 11 -4.80 5.01 17.02
CA ASP A 11 -5.41 4.81 18.34
C ASP A 11 -4.74 5.70 19.40
N TRP A 12 -3.42 5.86 19.35
CA TRP A 12 -2.66 6.68 20.30
C TRP A 12 -2.59 8.15 19.91
N LYS A 13 -2.89 8.48 18.65
CA LYS A 13 -2.92 9.82 18.04
C LYS A 13 -1.58 10.54 17.95
N ILE A 14 -0.67 10.29 18.89
CA ILE A 14 0.64 10.95 18.97
C ILE A 14 1.71 9.88 19.15
N LEU A 15 2.75 9.95 18.34
CA LEU A 15 4.03 9.28 18.53
C LEU A 15 5.13 10.34 18.54
N PHE A 16 6.33 9.99 18.97
CA PHE A 16 7.46 10.90 18.99
C PHE A 16 8.62 10.33 18.19
N ASP A 17 9.25 11.17 17.38
CA ASP A 17 10.46 10.83 16.64
C ASP A 17 11.69 10.81 17.59
N LYS A 18 12.85 10.37 17.08
CA LYS A 18 14.14 10.33 17.79
C LYS A 18 14.53 11.66 18.45
N ASN A 19 14.09 12.79 17.87
CA ASN A 19 14.36 14.15 18.35
C ASN A 19 13.33 14.63 19.38
N GLY A 20 12.33 13.80 19.72
CA GLY A 20 11.21 14.18 20.59
C GLY A 20 10.13 15.00 19.90
N GLU A 21 10.20 15.16 18.58
CA GLU A 21 9.18 15.84 17.75
C GLU A 21 7.92 14.98 17.58
N THR A 22 6.76 15.62 17.47
CA THR A 22 5.46 14.93 17.52
C THR A 22 4.96 14.49 16.15
N ILE A 23 4.77 13.19 15.97
CA ILE A 23 4.06 12.58 14.86
C ILE A 23 2.57 12.51 15.23
N LYS A 24 1.71 13.26 14.54
CA LYS A 24 0.29 13.40 14.92
C LYS A 24 -0.65 12.83 13.87
N TRP A 25 -1.63 12.04 14.32
CA TRP A 25 -2.72 11.55 13.46
C TRP A 25 -3.66 12.67 12.99
N VAL A 26 -3.70 13.77 13.74
CA VAL A 26 -4.58 14.92 13.50
C VAL A 26 -4.33 15.57 12.13
N TYR A 27 -3.08 15.60 11.65
CA TYR A 27 -2.76 16.15 10.32
C TYR A 27 -3.45 15.40 9.17
N PHE A 28 -3.63 14.07 9.29
CA PHE A 28 -4.38 13.31 8.28
C PHE A 28 -5.87 13.68 8.28
N GLN A 29 -6.43 13.98 9.47
CA GLN A 29 -7.81 14.40 9.61
C GLN A 29 -8.03 15.78 8.99
N HIS A 30 -7.14 16.73 9.29
CA HIS A 30 -7.17 18.07 8.69
C HIS A 30 -7.05 18.00 7.17
N LEU A 31 -6.13 17.17 6.64
CA LEU A 31 -5.98 17.02 5.19
C LEU A 31 -7.27 16.51 4.53
N VAL A 32 -7.91 15.49 5.11
CA VAL A 32 -9.16 14.95 4.55
C VAL A 32 -10.29 15.97 4.67
N ASN A 33 -10.43 16.66 5.80
CA ASN A 33 -11.46 17.67 5.99
C ASN A 33 -11.29 18.84 5.00
N LEU A 34 -10.06 19.27 4.75
CA LEU A 34 -9.76 20.32 3.78
C LEU A 34 -10.16 19.88 2.37
N GLN A 35 -9.80 18.66 1.96
CA GLN A 35 -10.18 18.12 0.65
C GLN A 35 -11.69 17.95 0.50
N ASP A 36 -12.38 17.48 1.54
CA ASP A 36 -13.84 17.33 1.53
C ASP A 36 -14.54 18.71 1.47
N LYS A 37 -13.98 19.73 2.14
CA LYS A 37 -14.52 21.10 2.12
C LYS A 37 -14.38 21.77 0.75
N VAL A 38 -13.22 21.61 0.11
CA VAL A 38 -12.90 22.25 -1.17
C VAL A 38 -13.40 21.44 -2.38
N GLY A 39 -13.65 20.14 -2.21
CA GLY A 39 -14.02 19.21 -3.29
C GLY A 39 -12.84 18.74 -4.16
N LEU A 40 -11.71 19.45 -4.13
CA LEU A 40 -10.47 19.09 -4.84
C LEU A 40 -9.48 18.36 -3.94
N HIS A 41 -8.77 17.38 -4.52
CA HIS A 41 -7.97 16.43 -3.76
C HIS A 41 -6.46 16.51 -4.09
N ALA A 42 -5.67 17.16 -3.23
CA ALA A 42 -4.20 17.12 -3.30
C ALA A 42 -3.64 15.71 -3.03
N GLY A 43 -4.14 15.04 -1.99
CA GLY A 43 -3.88 13.63 -1.70
C GLY A 43 -4.86 12.74 -2.45
N THR A 44 -4.53 12.42 -3.71
CA THR A 44 -5.43 11.73 -4.67
C THR A 44 -6.21 10.54 -4.10
N LYS A 45 -5.61 9.71 -3.22
CA LYS A 45 -6.19 8.45 -2.75
C LYS A 45 -6.75 8.49 -1.32
N ILE A 46 -6.33 9.44 -0.48
CA ILE A 46 -6.79 9.50 0.92
C ILE A 46 -8.21 10.08 0.98
N ARG A 47 -9.06 9.48 1.81
CA ARG A 47 -10.50 9.76 1.96
C ARG A 47 -10.94 9.52 3.39
N ARG A 48 -12.17 9.93 3.77
CA ARG A 48 -12.76 9.68 5.12
C ARG A 48 -12.62 8.23 5.59
N ARG A 49 -12.76 7.25 4.68
CA ARG A 49 -12.55 5.81 4.98
C ARG A 49 -11.20 5.50 5.63
N HIS A 50 -10.16 6.24 5.27
CA HIS A 50 -8.80 6.08 5.81
C HIS A 50 -8.70 6.59 7.26
N ILE A 51 -9.46 7.63 7.59
CA ILE A 51 -9.56 8.19 8.94
C ILE A 51 -10.40 7.28 9.82
N THR A 52 -11.52 6.76 9.31
CA THR A 52 -12.38 5.79 10.00
C THR A 52 -11.90 4.35 9.82
N TYR A 53 -10.58 4.11 9.94
CA TYR A 53 -9.98 2.79 9.70
C TYR A 53 -10.48 1.70 10.65
N PHE A 54 -11.10 2.06 11.78
CA PHE A 54 -11.65 1.11 12.76
C PHE A 54 -12.63 0.11 12.14
N LYS A 55 -13.44 0.55 11.16
CA LYS A 55 -14.39 -0.30 10.42
C LYS A 55 -13.69 -1.28 9.47
N GLU A 56 -12.49 -0.94 8.99
CA GLU A 56 -11.76 -1.68 7.96
C GLU A 56 -10.31 -1.97 8.39
N LYS A 57 -10.11 -2.30 9.68
CA LYS A 57 -8.80 -2.44 10.34
C LYS A 57 -7.86 -3.41 9.62
N MET A 58 -8.41 -4.44 8.97
CA MET A 58 -7.65 -5.47 8.27
C MET A 58 -7.27 -5.14 6.83
N LYS A 59 -7.81 -4.06 6.24
CA LYS A 59 -7.49 -3.66 4.86
C LYS A 59 -6.10 -3.02 4.80
N VAL A 60 -5.15 -3.75 4.19
CA VAL A 60 -3.76 -3.29 3.98
C VAL A 60 -3.73 -2.10 3.03
N LYS A 61 -4.55 -2.11 1.97
CA LYS A 61 -4.66 -1.02 0.98
C LYS A 61 -4.87 0.36 1.62
N LEU A 62 -5.73 0.44 2.64
CA LEU A 62 -5.95 1.70 3.35
C LEU A 62 -4.72 2.12 4.17
N ALA A 63 -3.99 1.16 4.76
CA ALA A 63 -2.77 1.46 5.52
C ALA A 63 -1.62 1.94 4.63
N THR A 64 -1.48 1.35 3.44
CA THR A 64 -0.46 1.76 2.47
C THR A 64 -0.77 3.13 1.90
N GLN A 65 -2.03 3.41 1.61
CA GLN A 65 -2.47 4.72 1.12
C GLN A 65 -2.29 5.83 2.17
N THR A 66 -2.56 5.56 3.46
CA THR A 66 -2.35 6.56 4.54
C THR A 66 -0.89 6.98 4.66
N PHE A 67 0.06 6.04 4.56
CA PHE A 67 1.48 6.32 4.68
C PHE A 67 2.18 6.46 3.32
N SER A 68 1.46 6.94 2.30
CA SER A 68 2.03 7.08 0.96
C SER A 68 2.79 8.39 0.79
N ASN A 69 3.75 8.40 -0.12
CA ASN A 69 4.50 9.62 -0.48
C ASN A 69 3.57 10.76 -0.97
N SER A 70 2.45 10.42 -1.62
CA SER A 70 1.45 11.41 -2.06
C SER A 70 0.79 12.15 -0.89
N VAL A 71 0.53 11.45 0.22
CA VAL A 71 -0.04 12.07 1.42
C VAL A 71 1.01 12.93 2.11
N ALA A 72 2.25 12.46 2.19
CA ALA A 72 3.36 13.24 2.74
C ALA A 72 3.56 14.56 1.98
N ASN A 73 3.58 14.51 0.64
CA ASN A 73 3.71 15.70 -0.20
C ASN A 73 2.49 16.63 -0.10
N ALA A 74 1.28 16.09 0.07
CA ALA A 74 0.08 16.91 0.26
C ALA A 74 0.12 17.67 1.59
N ILE A 75 0.55 17.02 2.67
CA ILE A 75 0.76 17.67 3.98
C ILE A 75 1.87 18.73 3.88
N GLU A 76 2.96 18.42 3.18
CA GLU A 76 4.07 19.36 2.94
C GLU A 76 3.64 20.59 2.12
N PHE A 77 2.80 20.40 1.11
CA PHE A 77 2.20 21.49 0.33
C PHE A 77 1.30 22.39 1.20
N CYS A 78 0.48 21.78 2.07
CA CYS A 78 -0.39 22.53 2.98
C CYS A 78 0.42 23.33 4.02
N SER A 79 1.55 22.79 4.50
CA SER A 79 2.38 23.45 5.50
C SER A 79 3.33 24.50 4.91
N LYS A 80 4.03 24.21 3.81
CA LYS A 80 5.07 25.09 3.25
C LYS A 80 4.56 26.05 2.17
N THR A 81 3.62 25.62 1.33
CA THR A 81 3.15 26.45 0.21
C THR A 81 1.95 27.30 0.59
N LEU A 82 1.00 26.72 1.33
CA LEU A 82 -0.20 27.43 1.79
C LEU A 82 -0.07 28.03 3.19
N ASN A 83 0.99 27.69 3.93
CA ASN A 83 1.28 28.18 5.28
C ASN A 83 0.07 28.09 6.24
N LEU A 84 -0.67 26.99 6.16
CA LEU A 84 -1.84 26.78 6.99
C LEU A 84 -1.44 26.45 8.43
N ASN A 85 -1.99 27.20 9.40
CA ASN A 85 -1.70 27.05 10.82
C ASN A 85 -1.98 25.62 11.34
N GLU A 86 -2.99 24.94 10.78
CA GLU A 86 -3.37 23.56 11.16
C GLU A 86 -2.28 22.52 10.90
N PHE A 87 -1.34 22.82 10.00
CA PHE A 87 -0.26 21.91 9.59
C PHE A 87 1.11 22.32 10.12
N ASN A 88 1.17 23.29 11.04
CA ASN A 88 2.43 23.72 11.63
C ASN A 88 3.06 22.60 12.48
N GLY A 89 4.36 22.36 12.32
CA GLY A 89 5.06 21.25 12.98
C GLY A 89 4.71 19.86 12.42
N SER A 90 4.32 19.76 11.15
CA SER A 90 4.02 18.50 10.47
C SER A 90 5.25 17.77 9.90
N GLU A 91 6.45 18.37 9.98
CA GLU A 91 7.68 17.85 9.36
C GLU A 91 8.02 16.42 9.80
N SER A 92 7.96 16.13 11.10
CA SER A 92 8.18 14.78 11.63
C SER A 92 7.14 13.77 11.12
N THR A 93 5.89 14.18 10.92
CA THR A 93 4.84 13.32 10.35
C THR A 93 5.08 13.06 8.86
N ILE A 94 5.53 14.07 8.11
CA ILE A 94 5.91 13.95 6.71
C ILE A 94 7.09 12.97 6.58
N GLN A 95 8.14 13.15 7.38
CA GLN A 95 9.31 12.28 7.40
C GLN A 95 8.91 10.83 7.76
N PHE A 96 8.08 10.65 8.79
CA PHE A 96 7.56 9.34 9.16
C PHE A 96 6.83 8.67 7.98
N CYS A 97 5.94 9.39 7.28
CA CYS A 97 5.22 8.84 6.13
C CYS A 97 6.17 8.45 4.99
N LYS A 98 7.15 9.29 4.65
CA LYS A 98 8.14 9.00 3.60
C LYS A 98 8.95 7.75 3.92
N ILE A 99 9.48 7.64 5.15
CA ILE A 99 10.25 6.47 5.59
C ILE A 99 9.37 5.20 5.57
N MET A 100 8.14 5.27 6.07
CA MET A 100 7.24 4.12 6.06
C MET A 100 6.84 3.69 4.64
N ASN A 101 6.67 4.64 3.72
CA ASN A 101 6.44 4.37 2.30
C ASN A 101 7.62 3.61 1.69
N ASP A 102 8.83 4.14 1.87
CA ASP A 102 10.04 3.59 1.25
C ASP A 102 10.40 2.21 1.82
N ILE A 103 10.21 2.00 3.12
CA ILE A 103 10.31 0.68 3.75
C ILE A 103 9.29 -0.28 3.11
N PHE A 104 8.03 0.11 2.98
CA PHE A 104 7.02 -0.76 2.41
C PHE A 104 7.31 -1.10 0.94
N ASP A 105 7.76 -0.12 0.16
CA ASP A 105 8.12 -0.30 -1.24
C ASP A 105 9.33 -1.24 -1.41
N LEU A 106 10.35 -1.10 -0.54
CA LEU A 106 11.50 -2.02 -0.50
C LEU A 106 11.07 -3.45 -0.18
N LEU A 107 10.16 -3.63 0.77
CA LEU A 107 9.65 -4.96 1.16
C LEU A 107 8.68 -5.57 0.12
N ASN A 108 8.25 -4.80 -0.88
CA ASN A 108 7.25 -5.21 -1.87
C ASN A 108 7.70 -4.91 -3.32
N ALA A 109 8.99 -5.04 -3.60
CA ALA A 109 9.55 -4.84 -4.94
C ALA A 109 9.14 -5.98 -5.89
N ARG A 110 8.59 -5.61 -7.05
CA ARG A 110 7.98 -6.56 -8.02
C ARG A 110 8.56 -6.50 -9.43
N ASN A 111 8.92 -5.31 -9.91
CA ASN A 111 9.17 -5.08 -11.33
C ASN A 111 10.41 -4.22 -11.57
N PHE A 112 11.25 -4.64 -12.52
CA PHE A 112 12.42 -3.92 -13.03
C PHE A 112 12.07 -2.56 -13.65
N LEU A 113 10.87 -2.43 -14.24
CA LEU A 113 10.42 -1.22 -14.93
C LEU A 113 9.89 -0.13 -13.96
N SER A 114 9.92 -0.39 -12.66
CA SER A 114 9.49 0.58 -11.65
C SER A 114 10.38 1.82 -11.71
N LYS A 115 9.77 3.01 -11.69
CA LYS A 115 10.51 4.29 -11.74
C LYS A 115 11.15 4.65 -10.41
N GLU A 116 10.55 4.19 -9.31
CA GLU A 116 11.00 4.46 -7.96
C GLU A 116 12.12 3.51 -7.54
N GLN A 117 13.15 4.04 -6.88
CA GLN A 117 14.37 3.32 -6.53
C GLN A 117 14.09 2.10 -5.64
N PHE A 118 13.21 2.25 -4.65
CA PHE A 118 12.91 1.18 -3.68
C PHE A 118 11.89 0.16 -4.19
N LYS A 119 11.20 0.42 -5.32
CA LYS A 119 10.33 -0.57 -5.99
C LYS A 119 11.05 -1.48 -6.97
N LYS A 120 12.32 -1.18 -7.26
CA LYS A 120 13.17 -1.97 -8.15
C LYS A 120 13.74 -3.20 -7.43
N PRO A 121 14.06 -4.26 -8.18
CA PRO A 121 14.74 -5.42 -7.63
C PRO A 121 16.10 -5.04 -7.06
N ILE A 122 16.52 -5.76 -6.01
CA ILE A 122 17.79 -5.51 -5.34
C ILE A 122 18.89 -6.22 -6.13
N ASN A 123 19.85 -5.46 -6.64
CA ASN A 123 21.02 -5.95 -7.40
C ASN A 123 22.31 -5.53 -6.69
N LEU A 124 23.44 -6.16 -7.04
CA LEU A 124 24.77 -5.83 -6.48
C LEU A 124 25.10 -4.33 -6.53
N ASN A 125 24.81 -3.67 -7.65
CA ASN A 125 25.09 -2.24 -7.82
C ASN A 125 24.31 -1.34 -6.84
N ASN A 126 23.10 -1.75 -6.45
CA ASN A 126 22.24 -0.99 -5.54
C ASN A 126 22.30 -1.48 -4.10
N ALA A 127 22.95 -2.63 -3.85
CA ALA A 127 22.95 -3.29 -2.55
C ALA A 127 23.51 -2.39 -1.45
N ILE A 128 24.59 -1.63 -1.73
CA ILE A 128 25.20 -0.71 -0.76
C ILE A 128 24.20 0.36 -0.32
N ASN A 129 23.58 1.07 -1.27
CA ASN A 129 22.59 2.11 -0.98
C ASN A 129 21.38 1.54 -0.21
N ILE A 130 20.97 0.32 -0.53
CA ILE A 130 19.84 -0.34 0.14
C ILE A 130 20.20 -0.73 1.57
N LYS A 131 21.42 -1.21 1.82
CA LYS A 131 21.90 -1.50 3.17
C LYS A 131 22.02 -0.24 4.03
N GLU A 132 22.53 0.86 3.47
CA GLU A 132 22.55 2.15 4.17
C GLU A 132 21.13 2.61 4.53
N PHE A 133 20.19 2.48 3.59
CA PHE A 133 18.78 2.79 3.83
C PHE A 133 18.16 1.87 4.89
N ILE A 134 18.45 0.56 4.87
CA ILE A 134 17.99 -0.41 5.87
C ILE A 134 18.49 0.00 7.26
N ASN A 135 19.79 0.27 7.40
CA ASN A 135 20.39 0.68 8.67
C ASN A 135 19.81 2.00 9.19
N LYS A 136 19.63 2.99 8.32
CA LYS A 136 18.96 4.26 8.66
C LYS A 136 17.51 4.02 9.11
N SER A 137 16.78 3.14 8.42
CA SER A 137 15.39 2.82 8.71
C SER A 137 15.24 2.06 10.03
N ILE A 138 16.13 1.09 10.30
CA ILE A 138 16.16 0.36 11.59
C ILE A 138 16.40 1.33 12.73
N ASN A 139 17.42 2.20 12.61
CA ASN A 139 17.75 3.20 13.61
C ASN A 139 16.59 4.19 13.83
N TYR A 140 15.90 4.58 12.76
CA TYR A 140 14.70 5.41 12.87
C TYR A 140 13.58 4.71 13.65
N LEU A 141 13.19 3.51 13.21
CA LEU A 141 12.11 2.72 13.82
C LEU A 141 12.39 2.35 15.28
N SER A 142 13.66 2.13 15.63
CA SER A 142 14.04 1.78 17.01
C SER A 142 13.95 2.93 17.99
N ASN A 143 14.12 4.17 17.51
CA ASN A 143 14.11 5.37 18.33
C ASN A 143 12.73 6.04 18.41
N ILE A 144 11.71 5.52 17.73
CA ILE A 144 10.37 6.05 17.85
C ILE A 144 9.86 5.77 19.27
N GLN A 145 9.34 6.81 19.90
CA GLN A 145 8.83 6.79 21.27
C GLN A 145 7.30 6.92 21.29
N CYS A 146 6.70 6.41 22.35
CA CYS A 146 5.30 6.58 22.70
C CYS A 146 5.19 7.09 24.14
N GLU A 147 4.16 7.88 24.39
CA GLU A 147 3.83 8.32 25.75
C GLU A 147 2.83 7.33 26.35
N THR A 148 3.20 6.77 27.51
CA THR A 148 2.33 5.82 28.20
C THR A 148 1.38 6.59 29.09
N LYS A 149 0.07 6.38 28.91
CA LYS A 149 -1.01 7.05 29.68
C LYS A 149 -0.90 6.90 31.21
N SER A 150 -0.10 5.94 31.69
CA SER A 150 0.06 5.62 33.11
C SER A 150 1.17 6.41 33.80
N THR A 151 2.19 6.89 33.07
CA THR A 151 3.38 7.50 33.67
C THR A 151 3.75 8.85 33.07
N ASN A 152 3.10 9.27 31.96
CA ASN A 152 3.52 10.43 31.14
C ASN A 152 5.01 10.40 30.73
N GLU A 153 5.65 9.23 30.84
CA GLU A 153 7.02 9.02 30.43
C GLU A 153 7.06 8.57 28.97
N LYS A 154 8.05 9.10 28.25
CA LYS A 154 8.36 8.69 26.89
C LYS A 154 9.10 7.36 26.93
N THR A 155 8.44 6.31 26.49
CA THR A 155 9.02 4.97 26.36
C THR A 155 9.22 4.63 24.89
N LEU A 156 10.19 3.78 24.58
CA LEU A 156 10.41 3.33 23.21
C LEU A 156 9.24 2.45 22.75
N ILE A 157 8.82 2.58 21.49
CA ILE A 157 7.70 1.77 20.96
C ILE A 157 8.01 0.27 21.03
N ILE A 158 9.29 -0.12 20.96
CA ILE A 158 9.73 -1.52 21.03
C ILE A 158 9.42 -2.15 22.39
N THR A 159 9.41 -1.39 23.49
CA THR A 159 9.08 -1.92 24.82
C THR A 159 7.59 -1.87 25.12
N SER A 160 6.82 -1.12 24.33
CA SER A 160 5.38 -0.96 24.50
C SER A 160 4.56 -2.23 24.19
N SER A 161 3.29 -2.23 24.62
CA SER A 161 2.33 -3.31 24.31
C SER A 161 2.05 -3.46 22.81
N ARG A 162 2.26 -2.40 22.00
CA ARG A 162 2.03 -2.38 20.55
C ARG A 162 3.30 -2.46 19.72
N LYS A 163 4.34 -3.10 20.28
CA LYS A 163 5.65 -3.28 19.63
C LYS A 163 5.62 -4.14 18.36
N THR A 164 4.66 -5.06 18.23
CA THR A 164 4.66 -6.10 17.18
C THR A 164 4.81 -5.51 15.78
N GLY A 165 4.03 -4.46 15.48
CA GLY A 165 4.05 -3.72 14.20
C GLY A 165 5.44 -3.27 13.76
N PHE A 166 6.17 -2.62 14.67
CA PHE A 166 7.46 -1.99 14.40
C PHE A 166 8.60 -3.00 14.51
N LEU A 167 8.55 -3.88 15.52
CA LEU A 167 9.55 -4.93 15.71
C LEU A 167 9.63 -5.86 14.50
N GLY A 168 8.50 -6.30 13.95
CA GLY A 168 8.55 -7.17 12.77
C GLY A 168 9.01 -6.44 11.51
N LEU A 169 8.83 -5.12 11.37
CA LEU A 169 9.48 -4.37 10.27
C LEU A 169 11.00 -4.38 10.42
N ILE A 170 11.50 -4.15 11.64
CA ILE A 170 12.94 -4.19 11.93
C ILE A 170 13.51 -5.58 11.62
N ILE A 171 12.82 -6.65 12.02
CA ILE A 171 13.24 -8.02 11.72
C ILE A 171 13.26 -8.25 10.21
N CYS A 172 12.20 -7.90 9.48
CA CYS A 172 12.16 -8.05 8.02
C CYS A 172 13.30 -7.31 7.32
N LEU A 173 13.62 -6.09 7.76
CA LEU A 173 14.72 -5.31 7.21
C LEU A 173 16.08 -5.99 7.45
N LYS A 174 16.34 -6.48 8.67
CA LYS A 174 17.55 -7.26 8.98
C LYS A 174 17.64 -8.57 8.19
N THR A 175 16.51 -9.26 8.01
CA THR A 175 16.47 -10.49 7.22
C THR A 175 16.84 -10.21 5.76
N ILE A 176 16.38 -9.10 5.18
CA ILE A 176 16.75 -8.71 3.81
C ILE A 176 18.23 -8.35 3.73
N GLU A 177 18.76 -7.61 4.69
CA GLU A 177 20.19 -7.28 4.73
C GLU A 177 21.05 -8.56 4.70
N ASN A 178 20.73 -9.53 5.55
CA ASN A 178 21.43 -10.83 5.55
C ASN A 178 21.21 -11.61 4.25
N LEU A 179 19.99 -11.60 3.71
CA LEU A 179 19.68 -12.31 2.47
C LEU A 179 20.41 -11.73 1.25
N ILE A 180 20.63 -10.41 1.22
CA ILE A 180 21.44 -9.75 0.20
C ILE A 180 22.88 -10.30 0.27
N ASP A 181 23.45 -10.44 1.47
CA ASP A 181 24.78 -11.03 1.63
C ASP A 181 24.82 -12.50 1.20
N ASP A 182 23.89 -13.31 1.70
CA ASP A 182 23.87 -14.74 1.43
C ASP A 182 23.61 -15.09 -0.03
N VAL A 183 22.84 -14.28 -0.77
CA VAL A 183 22.40 -14.59 -2.14
C VAL A 183 23.21 -13.84 -3.21
N LEU A 184 23.49 -12.56 -3.00
CA LEU A 184 24.18 -11.75 -4.01
C LEU A 184 25.70 -11.87 -3.91
N VAL A 185 26.27 -11.98 -2.71
CA VAL A 185 27.73 -12.12 -2.54
C VAL A 185 28.20 -13.51 -2.95
N THR A 186 27.40 -14.54 -2.65
CA THR A 186 27.64 -15.92 -3.12
C THR A 186 27.34 -16.11 -4.61
N LYS A 187 26.79 -15.08 -5.29
CA LYS A 187 26.36 -15.09 -6.69
C LYS A 187 25.38 -16.21 -7.06
N GLN A 188 24.54 -16.64 -6.12
CA GLN A 188 23.49 -17.62 -6.41
C GLN A 188 22.33 -17.01 -7.22
N MET A 189 22.06 -15.71 -7.07
CA MET A 189 21.06 -14.99 -7.88
C MET A 189 21.59 -13.61 -8.28
N ASP A 190 21.21 -13.16 -9.48
CA ASP A 190 21.60 -11.83 -10.00
C ASP A 190 20.80 -10.68 -9.36
N PHE A 191 19.59 -10.97 -8.90
CA PHE A 191 18.67 -10.00 -8.32
C PHE A 191 17.72 -10.65 -7.31
N LEU A 192 17.20 -9.83 -6.39
CA LEU A 192 16.22 -10.25 -5.38
C LEU A 192 14.89 -9.47 -5.52
N LEU A 193 13.78 -10.20 -5.58
CA LEU A 193 12.41 -9.68 -5.56
C LEU A 193 11.77 -9.93 -4.20
N THR A 194 11.66 -8.89 -3.38
CA THR A 194 11.14 -8.99 -2.01
C THR A 194 9.65 -9.34 -1.95
N TYR A 195 8.87 -9.04 -2.99
CA TYR A 195 7.46 -9.43 -3.05
C TYR A 195 7.25 -10.95 -2.95
N LYS A 196 8.16 -11.76 -3.52
CA LYS A 196 8.08 -13.23 -3.47
C LYS A 196 8.24 -13.81 -2.07
N LEU A 197 8.81 -13.03 -1.14
CA LEU A 197 8.97 -13.41 0.25
C LEU A 197 7.71 -13.12 1.10
N SER A 198 6.71 -12.46 0.52
CA SER A 198 5.50 -12.09 1.24
C SER A 198 4.49 -13.24 1.32
N GLN A 199 3.72 -13.26 2.41
CA GLN A 199 2.59 -14.18 2.62
C GLN A 199 1.41 -13.90 1.64
N ASP A 200 1.44 -12.81 0.88
CA ASP A 200 0.34 -12.40 -0.01
C ASP A 200 -0.08 -13.54 -0.96
N HIS A 201 0.87 -14.37 -1.41
CA HIS A 201 0.59 -15.52 -2.26
C HIS A 201 -0.34 -16.55 -1.59
N LEU A 202 -0.20 -16.76 -0.28
CA LEU A 202 -1.09 -17.63 0.50
C LEU A 202 -2.47 -16.98 0.72
N GLU A 203 -2.54 -15.66 0.93
CA GLU A 203 -3.82 -14.95 1.03
C GLU A 203 -4.60 -14.97 -0.29
N MET A 204 -3.90 -14.83 -1.42
CA MET A 204 -4.47 -15.01 -2.75
C MET A 204 -5.01 -16.43 -2.94
N PHE A 205 -4.25 -17.43 -2.50
CA PHE A 205 -4.67 -18.83 -2.54
C PHE A 205 -5.93 -19.09 -1.70
N PHE A 206 -5.99 -18.60 -0.45
CA PHE A 206 -7.20 -18.71 0.37
C PHE A 206 -8.40 -17.97 -0.23
N SER A 207 -8.17 -16.88 -0.96
CA SER A 207 -9.23 -16.18 -1.68
C SER A 207 -9.73 -16.96 -2.89
N ALA A 208 -8.83 -17.65 -3.60
CA ALA A 208 -9.19 -18.55 -4.69
C ALA A 208 -9.98 -19.77 -4.20
N ILE A 209 -9.65 -20.31 -3.02
CA ILE A 209 -10.44 -21.37 -2.39
C ILE A 209 -11.85 -20.86 -2.06
N ARG A 210 -11.97 -19.71 -1.38
CA ARG A 210 -13.26 -19.15 -0.99
C ARG A 210 -14.15 -18.83 -2.19
N SER A 211 -13.57 -18.37 -3.31
CA SER A 211 -14.35 -18.09 -4.52
C SER A 211 -14.98 -19.35 -5.13
N LYS A 212 -14.41 -20.54 -4.91
CA LYS A 212 -15.04 -21.81 -5.33
C LYS A 212 -16.25 -22.21 -4.49
N GLY A 213 -16.38 -21.67 -3.28
CA GLY A 213 -17.56 -21.86 -2.41
C GLY A 213 -18.76 -20.99 -2.79
N GLY A 214 -18.64 -20.11 -3.80
CA GLY A 214 -19.70 -19.19 -4.20
C GLY A 214 -20.07 -18.24 -3.07
N PHE A 215 -21.32 -18.31 -2.60
CA PHE A 215 -21.80 -17.52 -1.48
C PHE A 215 -21.34 -18.02 -0.10
N ASN A 216 -20.71 -19.20 -0.02
CA ASN A 216 -20.17 -19.71 1.24
C ASN A 216 -18.74 -19.21 1.48
N ASN A 217 -18.61 -18.12 2.24
CA ASN A 217 -17.32 -17.53 2.60
C ASN A 217 -16.54 -18.32 3.67
N ASN A 218 -17.20 -19.24 4.39
CA ASN A 218 -16.62 -20.03 5.48
C ASN A 218 -16.79 -21.53 5.17
N PRO A 219 -15.95 -22.11 4.30
CA PRO A 219 -16.05 -23.52 3.94
C PRO A 219 -15.74 -24.43 5.13
N THR A 220 -16.42 -25.58 5.20
CA THR A 220 -16.04 -26.66 6.14
C THR A 220 -14.75 -27.35 5.69
N ALA A 221 -14.10 -28.11 6.57
CA ALA A 221 -12.86 -28.83 6.25
C ALA A 221 -13.00 -29.74 5.00
N ALA A 222 -14.14 -30.43 4.85
CA ALA A 222 -14.42 -31.25 3.67
C ALA A 222 -14.59 -30.40 2.39
N GLN A 223 -15.23 -29.24 2.49
CA GLN A 223 -15.37 -28.30 1.37
C GLN A 223 -14.02 -27.67 0.99
N LEU A 224 -13.16 -27.39 1.97
CA LEU A 224 -11.80 -26.93 1.77
C LEU A 224 -10.99 -27.98 1.00
N GLU A 225 -11.04 -29.24 1.44
CA GLU A 225 -10.35 -30.36 0.78
C GLU A 225 -10.84 -30.55 -0.66
N ALA A 226 -12.15 -30.52 -0.89
CA ALA A 226 -12.73 -30.63 -2.23
C ALA A 226 -12.31 -29.45 -3.13
N ALA A 227 -12.34 -28.22 -2.62
CA ALA A 227 -11.90 -27.03 -3.34
C ALA A 227 -10.39 -27.08 -3.64
N TYR A 228 -9.58 -27.59 -2.71
CA TYR A 228 -8.15 -27.78 -2.89
C TYR A 228 -7.83 -28.81 -3.97
N LYS A 229 -8.42 -30.00 -3.90
CA LYS A 229 -8.30 -31.05 -4.94
C LYS A 229 -8.73 -30.49 -6.29
N ARG A 230 -9.83 -29.74 -6.33
CA ARG A 230 -10.32 -29.10 -7.56
C ARG A 230 -9.34 -28.06 -8.11
N LEU A 231 -8.67 -27.27 -7.26
CA LEU A 231 -7.67 -26.29 -7.70
C LEU A 231 -6.42 -26.98 -8.27
N ILE A 232 -5.95 -28.06 -7.65
CA ILE A 232 -4.82 -28.87 -8.16
C ILE A 232 -5.16 -29.49 -9.51
N VAL A 233 -6.32 -30.16 -9.60
CA VAL A 233 -6.74 -30.84 -10.83
C VAL A 233 -7.02 -29.84 -11.95
N HIS A 234 -7.57 -28.66 -11.66
CA HIS A 234 -7.73 -27.60 -12.67
C HIS A 234 -6.40 -27.03 -13.18
N THR A 235 -5.31 -27.08 -12.39
CA THR A 235 -3.98 -26.70 -12.89
C THR A 235 -3.34 -27.77 -13.78
N GLU A 236 -3.81 -29.03 -13.69
CA GLU A 236 -3.24 -30.19 -14.39
C GLU A 236 -4.05 -30.65 -15.61
N LEU A 237 -5.33 -30.30 -15.72
CA LEU A 237 -6.17 -30.66 -16.88
C LEU A 237 -5.91 -29.75 -18.09
N ALA A 238 -4.72 -29.85 -18.68
CA ALA A 238 -4.56 -29.72 -20.12
C ALA A 238 -4.86 -31.09 -20.72
N THR A 239 -6.03 -31.26 -21.32
CA THR A 239 -6.37 -32.51 -22.01
C THR A 239 -5.35 -32.77 -23.11
N SER A 240 -4.70 -33.94 -23.09
CA SER A 240 -3.87 -34.41 -24.21
C SER A 240 -4.76 -34.64 -25.43
N SER A 241 -4.20 -34.39 -26.62
CA SER A 241 -4.88 -34.52 -27.92
C SER A 241 -5.21 -35.97 -28.33
N GLU A 242 -4.99 -36.95 -27.46
CA GLU A 242 -5.04 -38.39 -27.76
C GLU A 242 -6.12 -39.14 -26.94
N ALA A 243 -7.02 -38.44 -26.27
CA ALA A 243 -8.12 -39.08 -25.54
C ALA A 243 -9.18 -39.66 -26.52
N ASN A 244 -9.51 -40.94 -26.37
CA ASN A 244 -10.45 -41.70 -27.20
C ASN A 244 -11.94 -41.27 -27.10
N CYS A 245 -12.27 -40.22 -26.36
CA CYS A 245 -13.65 -39.73 -26.21
C CYS A 245 -13.80 -38.38 -26.90
N LEU A 246 -14.49 -38.38 -28.04
CA LEU A 246 -14.91 -37.15 -28.71
C LEU A 246 -16.08 -36.52 -27.93
N PRO A 247 -16.06 -35.21 -27.65
CA PRO A 247 -17.17 -34.53 -26.99
C PRO A 247 -18.37 -34.48 -27.95
N ILE A 248 -19.42 -35.23 -27.64
CA ILE A 248 -20.63 -35.35 -28.46
C ILE A 248 -21.55 -34.13 -28.32
N ASP A 249 -21.46 -33.41 -27.20
CA ASP A 249 -22.22 -32.19 -26.96
C ASP A 249 -21.32 -30.99 -26.68
N ARG A 250 -21.75 -29.82 -27.18
CA ARG A 250 -21.22 -28.51 -26.76
C ARG A 250 -21.71 -28.16 -25.35
N THR A 251 -21.50 -29.04 -24.38
CA THR A 251 -21.51 -28.59 -23.00
C THR A 251 -20.28 -27.73 -22.81
N ASN A 252 -20.47 -26.40 -22.81
CA ASN A 252 -19.45 -25.48 -22.37
C ASN A 252 -19.14 -25.80 -20.90
N ILE A 253 -18.17 -26.68 -20.68
CA ILE A 253 -17.42 -26.68 -19.43
C ILE A 253 -16.83 -25.28 -19.39
N LEU A 254 -17.22 -24.49 -18.38
CA LEU A 254 -16.69 -23.14 -18.17
C LEU A 254 -15.19 -23.24 -17.86
N THR A 255 -14.40 -23.41 -18.92
CA THR A 255 -12.96 -23.29 -18.96
C THR A 255 -12.65 -21.82 -19.12
N ILE A 256 -12.00 -21.24 -18.10
CA ILE A 256 -11.19 -20.04 -18.33
C ILE A 256 -9.94 -20.57 -19.02
N SER A 257 -9.99 -20.60 -20.35
CA SER A 257 -8.87 -21.01 -21.19
C SER A 257 -7.65 -20.12 -20.92
N SER A 258 -6.52 -20.72 -20.57
CA SER A 258 -5.21 -20.09 -20.43
C SER A 258 -4.52 -19.83 -21.77
N THR A 259 -5.24 -19.89 -22.89
CA THR A 259 -4.74 -19.45 -24.18
C THR A 259 -4.69 -17.92 -24.22
N GLN A 260 -3.48 -17.37 -24.28
CA GLN A 260 -3.23 -15.98 -24.62
C GLN A 260 -3.80 -15.69 -26.01
N ASN A 261 -5.06 -15.26 -26.07
CA ASN A 261 -5.47 -14.40 -27.15
C ASN A 261 -4.66 -13.11 -26.98
N LYS A 262 -3.72 -12.88 -27.90
CA LYS A 262 -3.13 -11.56 -28.17
C LYS A 262 -4.24 -10.61 -28.64
N SER A 263 -5.19 -10.30 -27.75
CA SER A 263 -6.01 -9.12 -27.86
C SER A 263 -5.25 -8.01 -27.13
N LYS A 264 -5.15 -6.85 -27.77
CA LYS A 264 -4.58 -5.62 -27.23
C LYS A 264 -5.41 -5.14 -26.04
N ASN A 265 -5.33 -5.79 -24.89
CA ASN A 265 -6.03 -5.39 -23.67
C ASN A 265 -5.03 -5.24 -22.52
N ALA A 266 -4.35 -4.10 -22.51
CA ALA A 266 -3.70 -3.52 -21.33
C ALA A 266 -4.73 -2.99 -20.32
N GLN A 267 -5.81 -3.74 -20.07
CA GLN A 267 -7.00 -3.30 -19.30
C GLN A 267 -7.31 -4.16 -18.07
N ASN A 268 -6.43 -5.10 -17.68
CA ASN A 268 -6.60 -5.84 -16.43
C ASN A 268 -6.22 -5.02 -15.18
N GLU A 269 -5.59 -3.85 -15.34
CA GLU A 269 -5.54 -2.84 -14.26
C GLU A 269 -6.87 -2.07 -14.14
N ASP A 270 -7.63 -1.93 -15.24
CA ASP A 270 -8.86 -1.13 -15.27
C ASP A 270 -10.07 -1.86 -14.67
N PHE A 271 -10.14 -3.20 -14.65
CA PHE A 271 -11.34 -3.87 -14.11
C PHE A 271 -11.49 -3.73 -12.58
N LEU A 272 -10.38 -3.52 -11.87
CA LEU A 272 -10.41 -3.24 -10.42
C LEU A 272 -10.65 -1.75 -10.12
N ASP A 273 -10.27 -0.85 -11.03
CA ASP A 273 -10.54 0.59 -10.94
C ASP A 273 -11.96 0.95 -11.44
N LEU A 274 -12.52 0.21 -12.39
CA LEU A 274 -13.86 0.44 -12.95
C LEU A 274 -15.00 0.00 -12.02
N LEU A 275 -14.78 -1.00 -11.17
CA LEU A 275 -15.71 -1.40 -10.10
C LEU A 275 -15.67 -0.48 -8.87
N CYS A 276 -14.78 0.53 -8.85
CA CYS A 276 -14.59 1.46 -7.73
C CYS A 276 -14.84 2.93 -8.11
N ALA A 277 -15.26 3.22 -9.35
CA ALA A 277 -15.76 4.52 -9.73
C ALA A 277 -17.28 4.57 -9.47
N GLU A 278 -17.67 4.63 -8.19
CA GLU A 278 -18.93 5.29 -7.87
C GLU A 278 -18.71 6.78 -8.18
N VAL A 279 -19.27 7.23 -9.30
CA VAL A 279 -19.49 8.65 -9.54
C VAL A 279 -20.59 9.06 -8.58
N GLU A 280 -20.21 9.51 -7.38
CA GLU A 280 -21.12 10.33 -6.57
C GLU A 280 -21.29 11.64 -7.34
N SER A 281 -22.51 11.84 -7.85
CA SER A 281 -22.97 13.09 -8.42
C SER A 281 -23.14 14.09 -7.27
N ASP A 282 -22.06 14.80 -6.94
CA ASP A 282 -22.15 15.92 -6.00
C ASP A 282 -22.81 17.10 -6.72
N ASN A 283 -23.95 17.52 -6.16
CA ASN A 283 -24.65 18.74 -6.53
C ASN A 283 -23.72 19.94 -6.39
N ASP A 284 -23.60 20.73 -7.45
CA ASP A 284 -22.95 22.04 -7.46
C ASP A 284 -23.67 23.00 -6.49
N GLY A 285 -23.22 23.00 -5.23
CA GLY A 285 -23.52 24.05 -4.26
C GLY A 285 -22.48 25.16 -4.39
N ASN A 286 -22.92 26.36 -4.77
CA ASN A 286 -22.08 27.57 -4.79
C ASN A 286 -21.38 27.78 -3.44
N PHE A 287 -20.05 27.65 -3.41
CA PHE A 287 -19.24 28.03 -2.25
C PHE A 287 -18.62 29.41 -2.45
N ILE A 288 -18.83 30.28 -1.46
CA ILE A 288 -18.16 31.58 -1.32
C ILE A 288 -16.68 31.28 -1.05
N ILE A 289 -15.81 31.69 -1.96
CA ILE A 289 -14.40 31.28 -1.98
C ILE A 289 -13.57 32.20 -1.09
N ASP A 290 -12.90 31.63 -0.09
CA ASP A 290 -11.89 32.31 0.71
C ASP A 290 -10.55 32.40 -0.04
N GLN A 291 -9.72 33.43 0.20
CA GLN A 291 -8.50 33.67 -0.60
C GLN A 291 -7.48 32.50 -0.54
N THR A 292 -7.41 31.80 0.59
CA THR A 292 -6.55 30.62 0.78
C THR A 292 -7.09 29.38 0.06
N GLU A 293 -8.41 29.25 -0.05
CA GLU A 293 -9.07 28.20 -0.81
C GLU A 293 -8.91 28.43 -2.32
N LEU A 294 -8.91 29.68 -2.76
CA LEU A 294 -8.64 30.05 -4.15
C LEU A 294 -7.21 29.62 -4.58
N GLN A 295 -6.21 29.80 -3.73
CA GLN A 295 -4.84 29.38 -4.04
C GLN A 295 -4.68 27.85 -4.02
N TYR A 296 -5.35 27.16 -3.08
CA TYR A 296 -5.40 25.69 -3.08
C TYR A 296 -6.02 25.16 -4.39
N THR A 297 -7.20 25.68 -4.76
CA THR A 297 -7.91 25.23 -5.97
C THR A 297 -7.09 25.46 -7.23
N HIS A 298 -6.49 26.64 -7.40
CA HIS A 298 -5.67 26.95 -8.57
C HIS A 298 -4.48 25.99 -8.71
N ASN A 299 -3.73 25.77 -7.63
CA ASN A 299 -2.55 24.89 -7.64
C ASN A 299 -2.91 23.42 -7.91
N VAL A 300 -4.02 22.94 -7.35
CA VAL A 300 -4.49 21.56 -7.60
C VAL A 300 -4.98 21.42 -9.04
N ILE A 301 -5.70 22.40 -9.58
CA ILE A 301 -6.13 22.40 -10.99
C ILE A 301 -4.92 22.41 -11.93
N GLU A 302 -3.90 23.22 -11.66
CA GLU A 302 -2.67 23.24 -12.45
C GLU A 302 -1.95 21.89 -12.43
N TYR A 303 -1.86 21.25 -11.27
CA TYR A 303 -1.30 19.91 -11.15
C TYR A 303 -2.09 18.87 -11.97
N ILE A 304 -3.42 18.92 -11.92
CA ILE A 304 -4.30 18.03 -12.70
C ILE A 304 -4.12 18.29 -14.20
N ALA A 305 -4.11 19.55 -14.63
CA ALA A 305 -3.89 19.93 -16.02
C ALA A 305 -2.53 19.43 -16.53
N GLY A 306 -1.46 19.62 -15.74
CA GLY A 306 -0.13 19.11 -16.04
C GLY A 306 -0.09 17.58 -16.13
N PHE A 307 -0.82 16.87 -15.25
CA PHE A 307 -0.96 15.42 -15.31
C PHE A 307 -1.63 14.96 -16.60
N VAL A 308 -2.73 15.60 -17.00
CA VAL A 308 -3.46 15.31 -18.25
C VAL A 308 -2.57 15.56 -19.47
N ALA A 309 -1.91 16.72 -19.54
CA ALA A 309 -0.99 17.06 -20.62
C ALA A 309 0.15 16.03 -20.75
N ARG A 310 0.72 15.59 -19.63
CA ARG A 310 1.75 14.55 -19.60
C ARG A 310 1.23 13.19 -20.04
N LYS A 311 -0.01 12.83 -19.71
CA LYS A 311 -0.62 11.57 -20.18
C LYS A 311 -0.85 11.60 -21.70
N LEU A 312 -1.31 12.73 -22.23
CA LEU A 312 -1.52 12.91 -23.67
C LEU A 312 -0.21 12.84 -24.46
N LYS A 313 0.89 13.42 -23.96
CA LYS A 313 2.22 13.34 -24.59
C LYS A 313 2.88 11.95 -24.57
N LYS A 314 2.36 11.01 -23.78
CA LYS A 314 2.89 9.63 -23.68
C LYS A 314 2.13 8.60 -24.52
N LYS A 315 1.01 9.00 -25.13
CA LYS A 315 0.39 8.25 -26.22
C LYS A 315 1.17 8.52 -27.51
#